data_AF-A0A937V720-F1
#
_entry.id   AF-A0A937V720-F1
#
_cell.length_a   1.000
_cell.length_b   1.000
_cell.length_c   1.000
_cell.angle_alpha   90.00
_cell.angle_beta   90.00
_cell.angle_gamma   90.00
#
_symmetry.space_group_name_H-M   'P 1'
#
loop_
_entity.id
_entity.type
_entity.pdbx_description
1 polymer ?
#
loop_
_entity_poly.entity_id
_entity_poly.type
_entity_poly.pdbx_seq_one_letter_code
_entity_poly.pdbx_strand_id
1 'polypeptide(L)'
;MNDILADTFFLGLVCHLFLNKFPTRDNVDRVDTQALVNAWIPESLVADAIMKAYNKDLNMLPLRIFEFHYRTKIEPVLNKQLKMGFWSRAKCRSYFRNLFFSGARFCMLFDLATGRQVTEMPHADKIKEMIFGKEERTESLVEALFEHADETDEMLAQISRDPSIGRVLGQYGRTSEHLKDIWWLLLMTGTGEKKALSIVRNPKLLSRYLQLEAEGNSPIEIVAKLLGWE
;
A
#
# COMPACT_ATOMS: atom_id res chain seq x y z
N MET A 1 -4.02 -16.11 11.15
CA MET A 1 -2.59 -15.68 11.16
C MET A 1 -1.93 -15.99 9.82
N ASN A 2 -2.12 -17.20 9.27
CA ASN A 2 -1.73 -17.53 7.89
C ASN A 2 -2.29 -16.55 6.86
N ASP A 3 -3.54 -16.10 7.04
CA ASP A 3 -4.20 -15.13 6.16
C ASP A 3 -3.39 -13.82 6.05
N ILE A 4 -2.89 -13.28 7.17
CA ILE A 4 -2.18 -11.99 7.18
C ILE A 4 -0.80 -12.10 6.52
N LEU A 5 -0.14 -13.25 6.67
CA LEU A 5 1.15 -13.50 6.02
C LEU A 5 0.97 -13.57 4.50
N ALA A 6 0.01 -14.37 4.05
CA ALA A 6 -0.33 -14.49 2.63
C ALA A 6 -0.78 -13.13 2.06
N ASP A 7 -1.69 -12.43 2.73
CA ASP A 7 -2.19 -11.11 2.32
C ASP A 7 -1.06 -10.10 2.18
N THR A 8 -0.10 -10.09 3.11
CA THR A 8 1.04 -9.16 3.07
C THR A 8 1.96 -9.45 1.88
N PHE A 9 2.23 -10.73 1.61
CA PHE A 9 2.99 -11.16 0.45
C PHE A 9 2.27 -10.78 -0.86
N PHE A 10 0.99 -11.14 -0.98
CA PHE A 10 0.18 -10.85 -2.16
C PHE A 10 0.00 -9.36 -2.41
N LEU A 11 -0.17 -8.55 -1.36
CA LEU A 11 -0.23 -7.10 -1.49
C LEU A 11 1.06 -6.55 -2.09
N GLY A 12 2.22 -7.10 -1.71
CA GLY A 12 3.50 -6.75 -2.32
C GLY A 12 3.56 -7.07 -3.82
N LEU A 13 3.11 -8.26 -4.19
CA LEU A 13 3.00 -8.70 -5.58
C LEU A 13 2.10 -7.77 -6.39
N VAL A 14 0.87 -7.55 -5.92
CA VAL A 14 -0.13 -6.69 -6.58
C VAL A 14 0.35 -5.25 -6.67
N CYS A 15 0.99 -4.73 -5.62
CA CYS A 15 1.61 -3.40 -5.63
C CYS A 15 2.61 -3.25 -6.78
N HIS A 16 3.49 -4.23 -7.00
CA HIS A 16 4.42 -4.21 -8.12
C HIS A 16 3.69 -4.17 -9.46
N LEU A 17 2.64 -4.98 -9.62
CA LEU A 17 1.85 -5.06 -10.85
C LEU A 17 1.10 -3.79 -11.21
N PHE A 18 0.58 -3.06 -10.22
CA PHE A 18 -0.11 -1.80 -10.48
C PHE A 18 0.85 -0.65 -10.75
N LEU A 19 2.01 -0.63 -10.08
CA LEU A 19 2.95 0.48 -10.16
C LEU A 19 3.89 0.40 -11.35
N ASN A 20 4.13 -0.80 -11.91
CA ASN A 20 5.02 -0.98 -13.04
C ASN A 20 4.22 -1.37 -14.29
N LYS A 21 4.46 -0.62 -15.37
CA LYS A 21 3.87 -0.89 -16.69
C LYS A 21 4.74 -1.83 -17.56
N PHE A 22 5.76 -2.46 -16.98
CA PHE A 22 6.80 -3.21 -17.68
C PHE A 22 7.02 -4.61 -17.07
N PRO A 23 7.24 -5.65 -17.89
CA PRO A 23 6.93 -5.79 -19.32
C PRO A 23 5.49 -6.28 -19.54
N THR A 24 4.96 -5.99 -20.73
CA THR A 24 3.92 -6.81 -21.35
C THR A 24 4.40 -8.25 -21.29
N ARG A 25 3.71 -9.07 -20.48
CA ARG A 25 4.13 -10.43 -20.17
C ARG A 25 3.97 -11.31 -21.40
N ASP A 26 4.92 -11.21 -22.31
CA ASP A 26 5.02 -12.05 -23.48
C ASP A 26 5.72 -13.34 -23.06
N ASN A 27 5.26 -14.50 -23.55
CA ASN A 27 5.86 -15.81 -23.24
C ASN A 27 5.75 -16.26 -21.77
N VAL A 28 4.66 -15.91 -21.06
CA VAL A 28 4.37 -16.39 -19.68
C VAL A 28 4.50 -17.91 -19.58
N ASP A 29 4.03 -18.62 -20.60
CA ASP A 29 4.05 -20.08 -20.67
C ASP A 29 5.45 -20.65 -20.56
N ARG A 30 6.50 -19.85 -20.73
CA ARG A 30 7.87 -20.33 -20.81
C ARG A 30 8.75 -20.05 -19.58
N VAL A 31 8.20 -19.54 -18.49
CA VAL A 31 8.98 -19.26 -17.28
C VAL A 31 9.22 -20.55 -16.50
N ASP A 32 10.49 -20.93 -16.26
CA ASP A 32 10.82 -21.98 -15.29
C ASP A 32 10.57 -21.46 -13.86
N THR A 33 9.38 -21.77 -13.34
CA THR A 33 8.97 -21.38 -11.98
C THR A 33 9.83 -21.96 -10.90
N GLN A 34 10.33 -23.19 -11.09
CA GLN A 34 11.09 -23.85 -10.04
C GLN A 34 12.46 -23.19 -9.89
N ALA A 35 13.11 -22.88 -11.02
CA ALA A 35 14.34 -22.10 -11.02
C ALA A 35 14.12 -20.70 -10.43
N LEU A 36 13.01 -20.03 -10.77
CA LEU A 36 12.68 -18.71 -10.25
C LEU A 36 12.44 -18.75 -8.73
N VAL A 37 11.67 -19.72 -8.24
CA VAL A 37 11.46 -19.92 -6.79
C VAL A 37 12.78 -20.22 -6.08
N ASN A 38 13.63 -21.08 -6.65
CA ASN A 38 14.94 -21.39 -6.08
C ASN A 38 15.86 -20.17 -6.01
N ALA A 39 15.78 -19.27 -7.01
CA ALA A 39 16.50 -17.99 -6.99
C ALA A 39 15.88 -16.98 -6.01
N TRP A 40 14.56 -16.97 -5.88
CA TRP A 40 13.83 -16.06 -5.01
C TRP A 40 13.98 -16.40 -3.52
N ILE A 41 13.96 -17.68 -3.13
CA ILE A 41 14.04 -18.10 -1.71
C ILE A 41 15.18 -17.42 -0.95
N PRO A 42 16.45 -17.44 -1.40
CA PRO A 42 17.53 -16.77 -0.67
C PRO A 42 17.38 -15.24 -0.65
N GLU A 43 16.89 -14.64 -1.73
CA GLU A 43 16.65 -13.18 -1.82
C GLU A 43 15.48 -12.73 -0.94
N SER A 44 14.47 -13.60 -0.75
CA SER A 44 13.25 -13.33 0.01
C SER A 44 13.53 -12.96 1.46
N LEU A 45 14.65 -13.44 2.03
CA LEU A 45 15.06 -13.21 3.41
C LEU A 45 15.54 -11.77 3.66
N VAL A 46 15.94 -11.06 2.60
CA VAL A 46 16.52 -9.71 2.65
C VAL A 46 15.92 -8.80 1.57
N ALA A 47 14.69 -9.11 1.14
CA ALA A 47 14.01 -8.42 0.05
C ALA A 47 13.81 -6.92 0.32
N ASP A 48 13.57 -6.50 1.57
CA ASP A 48 13.44 -5.06 1.87
C ASP A 48 14.74 -4.27 1.65
N ALA A 49 15.90 -4.91 1.85
CA ALA A 49 17.21 -4.34 1.57
C ALA A 49 17.50 -4.28 0.06
N ILE A 50 17.20 -5.36 -0.67
CA ILE A 50 17.36 -5.46 -2.13
C ILE A 50 16.46 -4.42 -2.83
N MET A 51 15.21 -4.28 -2.37
CA MET A 51 14.18 -3.45 -2.99
C MET A 51 14.26 -1.96 -2.61
N LYS A 52 15.36 -1.50 -1.99
CA LYS A 52 15.54 -0.08 -1.63
C LYS A 52 15.51 0.86 -2.83
N ALA A 53 16.22 0.49 -3.91
CA ALA A 53 16.27 1.27 -5.14
C ALA A 53 14.89 1.33 -5.80
N TYR A 54 14.27 0.16 -6.00
CA TYR A 54 12.88 0.03 -6.47
C TYR A 54 11.90 0.94 -5.72
N ASN A 55 11.94 0.90 -4.38
CA ASN A 55 11.05 1.71 -3.57
C ASN A 55 11.33 3.21 -3.74
N LYS A 56 12.60 3.61 -3.87
CA LYS A 56 12.98 5.01 -4.13
C LYS A 56 12.51 5.48 -5.50
N ASP A 57 12.69 4.65 -6.53
CA ASP A 57 12.31 4.97 -7.92
C ASP A 57 10.79 5.14 -8.07
N LEU A 58 10.01 4.45 -7.24
CA LEU A 58 8.55 4.59 -7.15
C LEU A 58 8.11 5.61 -6.10
N ASN A 59 8.94 6.61 -5.80
CA ASN A 59 8.63 7.69 -4.86
C ASN A 59 8.15 7.22 -3.48
N MET A 60 8.72 6.10 -3.01
CA MET A 60 8.40 5.45 -1.72
C MET A 60 6.95 4.93 -1.63
N LEU A 61 6.21 4.88 -2.74
CA LEU A 61 4.81 4.44 -2.76
C LEU A 61 4.62 2.99 -2.27
N PRO A 62 5.46 2.01 -2.66
CA PRO A 62 5.37 0.64 -2.14
C PRO A 62 5.47 0.59 -0.62
N LEU A 63 6.45 1.30 -0.04
CA LEU A 63 6.60 1.37 1.42
C LEU A 63 5.37 2.00 2.07
N ARG A 64 4.80 3.06 1.49
CA ARG A 64 3.59 3.70 2.01
C ARG A 64 2.42 2.73 2.04
N ILE A 65 2.19 1.98 0.96
CA ILE A 65 1.14 0.94 0.88
C ILE A 65 1.32 -0.10 1.99
N PHE A 66 2.55 -0.60 2.17
CA PHE A 66 2.87 -1.52 3.25
C PHE A 66 2.54 -0.93 4.63
N GLU A 67 2.95 0.31 4.89
CA GLU A 67 2.73 0.97 6.18
C GLU A 67 1.24 1.13 6.51
N PHE A 68 0.43 1.44 5.51
CA PHE A 68 -1.02 1.50 5.67
C PHE A 68 -1.62 0.12 5.99
N HIS A 69 -1.25 -0.91 5.24
CA HIS A 69 -1.68 -2.30 5.51
C HIS A 69 -1.25 -2.77 6.89
N TYR A 70 0.00 -2.47 7.28
CA TYR A 70 0.51 -2.82 8.60
C TYR A 70 -0.33 -2.20 9.72
N ARG A 71 -0.61 -0.90 9.64
CA ARG A 71 -1.39 -0.19 10.67
C ARG A 71 -2.85 -0.62 10.74
N THR A 72 -3.46 -0.92 9.59
CA THR A 72 -4.90 -1.19 9.50
C THR A 72 -5.26 -2.67 9.70
N LYS A 73 -4.38 -3.60 9.30
CA LYS A 73 -4.66 -5.04 9.33
C LYS A 73 -3.74 -5.81 10.29
N ILE A 74 -2.44 -5.54 10.23
CA ILE A 74 -1.44 -6.35 10.96
C ILE A 74 -1.35 -5.95 12.43
N GLU A 75 -1.14 -4.66 12.71
CA GLU A 75 -0.97 -4.13 14.05
C GLU A 75 -2.15 -4.42 14.98
N PRO A 76 -3.43 -4.31 14.56
CA PRO A 76 -4.56 -4.68 15.40
C PRO A 76 -4.53 -6.16 15.82
N VAL A 77 -4.09 -7.04 14.93
CA VAL A 77 -3.97 -8.48 15.22
C VAL A 77 -2.83 -8.74 16.20
N LEU A 78 -1.66 -8.15 15.95
CA LEU A 78 -0.51 -8.27 16.86
C LEU A 78 -0.82 -7.73 18.26
N ASN A 79 -1.55 -6.62 18.34
CA ASN A 79 -1.89 -5.98 19.61
C ASN A 79 -3.04 -6.68 20.35
N LYS A 80 -4.17 -6.93 19.66
CA LYS A 80 -5.38 -7.44 20.32
C LYS A 80 -5.39 -8.95 20.50
N GLN A 81 -4.91 -9.69 19.49
CA GLN A 81 -4.98 -11.15 19.50
C GLN A 81 -3.73 -11.75 20.13
N LEU A 82 -2.55 -11.24 19.76
CA LEU A 82 -1.27 -11.80 20.22
C LEU A 82 -0.69 -11.08 21.43
N LYS A 83 -1.33 -9.99 21.87
CA LYS A 83 -0.93 -9.20 23.04
C LYS A 83 0.57 -8.84 23.01
N MET A 84 1.10 -8.55 21.82
CA MET A 84 2.53 -8.30 21.66
C MET A 84 2.92 -6.92 22.18
N GLY A 85 3.97 -6.88 23.01
CA GLY A 85 4.59 -5.64 23.47
C GLY A 85 5.17 -4.80 22.33
N PHE A 86 5.38 -3.51 22.58
CA PHE A 86 5.85 -2.53 21.59
C PHE A 86 7.13 -2.95 20.86
N TRP A 87 8.14 -3.43 21.59
CA TRP A 87 9.41 -3.90 21.01
C TRP A 87 9.25 -5.10 20.08
N SER A 88 8.36 -6.03 20.44
CA SER A 88 8.03 -7.18 19.59
C SER A 88 7.29 -6.77 18.34
N ARG A 89 6.42 -5.75 18.42
CA ARG A 89 5.73 -5.16 17.25
C ARG A 89 6.70 -4.50 16.27
N ALA A 90 7.73 -3.80 16.76
CA ALA A 90 8.74 -3.20 15.88
C ALA A 90 9.51 -4.27 15.06
N LYS A 91 9.88 -5.38 15.69
CA LYS A 91 10.50 -6.53 15.00
C LYS A 91 9.55 -7.17 13.99
N CYS A 92 8.28 -7.35 14.36
CA CYS A 92 7.25 -7.88 13.46
C CYS A 92 7.05 -6.97 12.25
N ARG A 93 7.04 -5.64 12.44
CA ARG A 93 6.94 -4.68 11.32
C ARG A 93 8.05 -4.87 10.31
N SER A 94 9.30 -5.05 10.76
CA SER A 94 10.41 -5.32 9.86
C SER A 94 10.22 -6.64 9.10
N TYR A 95 9.74 -7.69 9.77
CA TYR A 95 9.44 -8.98 9.15
C TYR A 95 8.35 -8.87 8.09
N PHE A 96 7.21 -8.24 8.41
CA PHE A 96 6.10 -8.05 7.46
C PHE A 96 6.49 -7.14 6.30
N ARG A 97 7.35 -6.14 6.54
CA ARG A 97 7.88 -5.29 5.47
C ARG A 97 8.73 -6.10 4.51
N ASN A 98 9.62 -6.94 5.04
CA ASN A 98 10.41 -7.85 4.23
C ASN A 98 9.53 -8.83 3.45
N LEU A 99 8.48 -9.37 4.06
CA LEU A 99 7.51 -10.24 3.40
C LEU A 99 6.76 -9.54 2.26
N PHE A 100 6.35 -8.29 2.47
CA PHE A 100 5.75 -7.45 1.44
C PHE A 100 6.70 -7.22 0.25
N PHE A 101 7.92 -6.76 0.52
CA PHE A 101 8.89 -6.53 -0.56
C PHE A 101 9.35 -7.83 -1.22
N SER A 102 9.28 -8.95 -0.52
CA SER A 102 9.51 -10.27 -1.07
C SER A 102 8.46 -10.66 -2.12
N GLY A 103 7.18 -10.32 -1.89
CA GLY A 103 6.13 -10.48 -2.90
C GLY A 103 6.31 -9.60 -4.13
N ALA A 104 6.68 -8.32 -3.91
CA ALA A 104 7.02 -7.41 -5.01
C ALA A 104 8.21 -7.93 -5.83
N ARG A 105 9.25 -8.40 -5.14
CA ARG A 105 10.46 -8.95 -5.76
C ARG A 105 10.19 -10.23 -6.54
N PHE A 106 9.35 -11.12 -6.00
CA PHE A 106 8.90 -12.31 -6.71
C PHE A 106 8.26 -11.93 -8.04
N CYS A 107 7.33 -10.98 -8.01
CA CYS A 107 6.67 -10.50 -9.22
C CYS A 107 7.64 -9.88 -10.23
N MET A 108 8.59 -9.07 -9.74
CA MET A 108 9.65 -8.50 -10.58
C MET A 108 10.52 -9.58 -11.23
N LEU A 109 10.85 -10.67 -10.52
CA LEU A 109 11.59 -11.79 -11.11
C LEU A 109 10.79 -12.47 -12.22
N PHE A 110 9.46 -12.61 -12.06
CA PHE A 110 8.59 -13.12 -13.12
C PHE A 110 8.57 -12.20 -14.33
N ASP A 111 8.43 -10.90 -14.11
CA ASP A 111 8.45 -9.90 -15.15
C ASP A 111 9.80 -9.92 -15.92
N LEU A 112 10.92 -10.07 -15.21
CA LEU A 112 12.24 -10.22 -15.84
C LEU A 112 12.41 -11.55 -16.59
N ALA A 113 11.81 -12.64 -16.10
CA ALA A 113 11.87 -13.96 -16.71
C ALA A 113 10.98 -14.06 -17.96
N THR A 114 9.82 -13.41 -17.97
CA THR A 114 8.96 -13.30 -19.17
C THR A 114 9.60 -12.42 -20.26
N GLY A 115 10.45 -11.47 -19.87
CA GLY A 115 11.23 -10.65 -20.80
C GLY A 115 12.33 -11.38 -21.59
N ARG A 116 12.61 -12.67 -21.35
CA ARG A 116 13.70 -13.43 -22.03
C ARG A 116 13.37 -14.93 -22.19
N GLN A 117 13.72 -15.51 -23.34
CA GLN A 117 13.63 -16.95 -23.66
C GLN A 117 14.16 -17.85 -22.52
N VAL A 118 13.27 -18.55 -21.83
CA VAL A 118 13.49 -19.87 -21.18
C VAL A 118 12.18 -20.65 -21.34
N THR A 119 12.07 -21.92 -20.93
CA THR A 119 11.04 -22.92 -21.28
C THR A 119 10.10 -23.36 -20.14
N GLU A 120 8.83 -23.55 -20.53
CA GLU A 120 7.63 -24.24 -20.00
C GLU A 120 7.22 -24.29 -18.50
N MET A 121 5.94 -23.95 -18.24
CA MET A 121 5.26 -23.87 -16.93
C MET A 121 3.81 -24.43 -16.99
N PRO A 122 3.24 -24.95 -15.88
CA PRO A 122 1.80 -25.26 -15.76
C PRO A 122 0.97 -24.15 -15.05
N HIS A 123 -0.35 -24.08 -15.34
CA HIS A 123 -1.36 -23.06 -14.96
C HIS A 123 -1.34 -22.46 -13.54
N ALA A 124 -1.90 -21.23 -13.41
CA ALA A 124 -1.99 -20.39 -12.20
C ALA A 124 -2.51 -21.09 -10.94
N ASP A 125 -3.40 -22.06 -11.08
CA ASP A 125 -3.94 -22.87 -9.98
C ASP A 125 -2.85 -23.71 -9.31
N LYS A 126 -1.82 -24.13 -10.07
CA LYS A 126 -0.68 -24.91 -9.59
C LYS A 126 0.33 -24.06 -8.82
N ILE A 127 0.51 -22.78 -9.17
CA ILE A 127 1.32 -21.82 -8.39
C ILE A 127 0.62 -21.51 -7.06
N LYS A 128 -0.69 -21.28 -7.09
CA LYS A 128 -1.50 -21.11 -5.88
C LYS A 128 -1.49 -22.36 -5.00
N GLU A 129 -1.61 -23.56 -5.56
CA GLU A 129 -1.46 -24.82 -4.83
C GLU A 129 -0.05 -24.99 -4.25
N MET A 130 1.00 -24.71 -5.03
CA MET A 130 2.40 -24.85 -4.61
C MET A 130 2.77 -23.92 -3.45
N ILE A 131 2.22 -22.70 -3.40
CA ILE A 131 2.57 -21.71 -2.37
C ILE A 131 1.57 -21.72 -1.20
N PHE A 132 0.28 -21.96 -1.45
CA PHE A 132 -0.77 -21.73 -0.45
C PHE A 132 -1.86 -22.80 -0.35
N GLY A 133 -1.84 -23.86 -1.18
CA GLY A 133 -2.64 -25.09 -1.05
C GLY A 133 -3.89 -25.07 -0.16
N LYS A 134 -4.84 -24.16 -0.46
CA LYS A 134 -6.32 -24.22 -0.29
C LYS A 134 -6.94 -22.81 -0.24
N GLU A 135 -7.97 -22.63 -1.05
CA GLU A 135 -8.45 -21.38 -1.67
C GLU A 135 -9.87 -20.99 -1.21
N GLU A 136 -10.20 -19.68 -1.16
CA GLU A 136 -11.54 -19.09 -1.42
C GLU A 136 -11.64 -17.56 -1.14
N ARG A 137 -10.68 -16.92 -0.45
CA ARG A 137 -10.87 -15.55 0.10
C ARG A 137 -10.33 -14.36 -0.70
N THR A 138 -9.61 -14.57 -1.80
CA THR A 138 -8.85 -13.49 -2.46
C THR A 138 -9.75 -12.55 -3.29
N GLU A 139 -10.87 -13.03 -3.84
CA GLU A 139 -11.79 -12.21 -4.65
C GLU A 139 -12.59 -11.21 -3.79
N SER A 140 -13.06 -11.63 -2.61
CA SER A 140 -13.80 -10.78 -1.65
C SER A 140 -13.00 -9.57 -1.15
N LEU A 141 -11.67 -9.66 -1.07
CA LEU A 141 -10.80 -8.56 -0.58
C LEU A 141 -10.53 -7.50 -1.65
N VAL A 142 -10.49 -7.91 -2.92
CA VAL A 142 -10.33 -7.01 -4.06
C VAL A 142 -11.65 -6.26 -4.28
N GLU A 143 -12.79 -6.95 -4.23
CA GLU A 143 -14.11 -6.31 -4.31
C GLU A 143 -14.35 -5.32 -3.17
N ALA A 144 -14.03 -5.68 -1.92
CA ALA A 144 -14.18 -4.76 -0.78
C ALA A 144 -13.25 -3.53 -0.83
N LEU A 145 -12.11 -3.62 -1.54
CA LEU A 145 -11.20 -2.48 -1.77
C LEU A 145 -11.74 -1.53 -2.86
N PHE A 146 -12.43 -2.07 -3.87
CA PHE A 146 -13.07 -1.27 -4.92
C PHE A 146 -14.38 -0.63 -4.45
N GLU A 147 -15.22 -1.36 -3.70
CA GLU A 147 -16.45 -0.82 -3.10
C GLU A 147 -16.17 0.35 -2.14
N HIS A 148 -15.13 0.23 -1.30
CA HIS A 148 -14.72 1.33 -0.43
C HIS A 148 -14.13 2.55 -1.19
N ALA A 149 -13.56 2.36 -2.39
CA ALA A 149 -13.03 3.45 -3.19
C ALA A 149 -14.16 4.29 -3.82
N ASP A 150 -15.22 3.65 -4.30
CA ASP A 150 -16.37 4.33 -4.91
C ASP A 150 -17.18 5.13 -3.88
N GLU A 151 -17.46 4.55 -2.70
CA GLU A 151 -18.13 5.27 -1.60
C GLU A 151 -17.32 6.48 -1.09
N THR A 152 -16.00 6.35 -1.08
CA THR A 152 -15.07 7.42 -0.68
C THR A 152 -15.08 8.56 -1.69
N ASP A 153 -15.11 8.23 -2.98
CA ASP A 153 -15.12 9.19 -4.07
C ASP A 153 -16.41 10.01 -4.11
N GLU A 154 -17.55 9.36 -3.89
CA GLU A 154 -18.84 10.06 -3.79
C GLU A 154 -18.90 10.97 -2.56
N MET A 155 -18.38 10.51 -1.43
CA MET A 155 -18.30 11.29 -0.20
C MET A 155 -17.40 12.53 -0.36
N LEU A 156 -16.21 12.38 -0.96
CA LEU A 156 -15.29 13.51 -1.19
C LEU A 156 -15.84 14.47 -2.24
N ALA A 157 -16.56 13.97 -3.24
CA ALA A 157 -17.28 14.80 -4.20
C ALA A 157 -18.36 15.64 -3.50
N GLN A 158 -19.12 15.08 -2.55
CA GLN A 158 -20.09 15.86 -1.76
C GLN A 158 -19.42 16.95 -0.92
N ILE A 159 -18.27 16.66 -0.30
CA ILE A 159 -17.51 17.64 0.50
C ILE A 159 -16.99 18.79 -0.38
N SER A 160 -16.55 18.48 -1.60
CA SER A 160 -16.04 19.49 -2.53
C SER A 160 -17.11 20.47 -3.04
N ARG A 161 -18.40 20.09 -2.95
CA ARG A 161 -19.53 20.96 -3.30
C ARG A 161 -19.83 22.02 -2.24
N ASP A 162 -19.23 21.94 -1.05
CA ASP A 162 -19.34 22.98 -0.03
C ASP A 162 -18.60 24.26 -0.48
N PRO A 163 -19.29 25.41 -0.62
CA PRO A 163 -18.68 26.67 -1.08
C PRO A 163 -17.57 27.20 -0.17
N SER A 164 -17.56 26.82 1.12
CA SER A 164 -16.51 27.20 2.06
C SER A 164 -15.22 26.40 1.83
N ILE A 165 -15.34 25.11 1.49
CA ILE A 165 -14.22 24.24 1.11
C ILE A 165 -13.64 24.69 -0.24
N GLY A 166 -14.49 24.94 -1.23
CA GLY A 166 -14.06 25.46 -2.53
C GLY A 166 -13.30 26.79 -2.43
N ARG A 167 -13.74 27.71 -1.56
CA ARG A 167 -13.02 28.97 -1.30
C ARG A 167 -11.65 28.75 -0.68
N VAL A 168 -11.54 27.84 0.29
CA VAL A 168 -10.25 27.51 0.93
C VAL A 168 -9.29 26.92 -0.10
N LEU A 169 -9.72 25.94 -0.91
CA LEU A 169 -8.87 25.36 -1.96
C LEU A 169 -8.41 26.41 -2.97
N GLY A 170 -9.33 27.29 -3.41
CA GLY A 170 -9.03 28.37 -4.34
C GLY A 170 -7.99 29.37 -3.81
N GLN A 171 -8.00 29.68 -2.50
CA GLN A 171 -7.00 30.56 -1.87
C GLN A 171 -5.56 30.03 -2.00
N TYR A 172 -5.39 28.71 -2.07
CA TYR A 172 -4.10 28.05 -2.22
C TYR A 172 -3.87 27.52 -3.65
N GLY A 173 -4.69 27.91 -4.63
CA GLY A 173 -4.58 27.46 -6.02
C GLY A 173 -4.78 25.95 -6.19
N ARG A 174 -5.61 25.33 -5.35
CA ARG A 174 -5.91 23.89 -5.38
C ARG A 174 -7.30 23.62 -5.96
N THR A 175 -7.47 22.43 -6.54
CA THR A 175 -8.74 21.92 -7.05
C THR A 175 -9.39 20.97 -6.05
N SER A 176 -10.64 20.57 -6.31
CA SER A 176 -11.35 19.56 -5.54
C SER A 176 -10.67 18.18 -5.56
N GLU A 177 -9.92 17.85 -6.61
CA GLU A 177 -9.16 16.60 -6.70
C GLU A 177 -8.11 16.52 -5.59
N HIS A 178 -7.54 17.66 -5.20
CA HIS A 178 -6.54 17.73 -4.14
C HIS A 178 -7.10 17.34 -2.76
N LEU A 179 -8.42 17.40 -2.53
CA LEU A 179 -9.03 16.86 -1.31
C LEU A 179 -8.82 15.35 -1.19
N LYS A 180 -8.85 14.62 -2.31
CA LYS A 180 -8.60 13.18 -2.32
C LYS A 180 -7.15 12.91 -1.91
N ASP A 181 -6.21 13.67 -2.47
CA ASP A 181 -4.80 13.55 -2.13
C ASP A 181 -4.56 13.81 -0.64
N ILE A 182 -5.13 14.89 -0.10
CA ILE A 182 -5.01 15.24 1.32
C ILE A 182 -5.64 14.16 2.20
N TRP A 183 -6.85 13.70 1.87
CA TRP A 183 -7.53 12.66 2.64
C TRP A 183 -6.73 11.36 2.66
N TRP A 184 -6.22 10.93 1.50
CA TRP A 184 -5.33 9.77 1.40
C TRP A 184 -4.06 9.98 2.21
N LEU A 185 -3.37 11.11 2.06
CA LEU A 185 -2.16 11.39 2.82
C LEU A 185 -2.41 11.32 4.34
N LEU A 186 -3.52 11.88 4.82
CA LEU A 186 -3.93 11.81 6.23
C LEU A 186 -4.22 10.38 6.70
N LEU A 187 -4.80 9.53 5.84
CA LEU A 187 -4.94 8.10 6.14
C LEU A 187 -3.58 7.40 6.24
N MET A 188 -2.68 7.68 5.30
CA MET A 188 -1.34 7.08 5.24
C MET A 188 -0.47 7.47 6.44
N THR A 189 -0.69 8.65 7.04
CA THR A 189 -0.01 9.08 8.27
C THR A 189 -0.57 8.43 9.54
N GLY A 190 -1.63 7.61 9.43
CA GLY A 190 -2.24 6.91 10.58
C GLY A 190 -3.20 7.77 11.39
N THR A 191 -3.67 8.88 10.83
CA THR A 191 -4.65 9.78 11.47
C THR A 191 -5.97 9.06 11.76
N GLY A 192 -6.30 8.03 10.97
CA GLY A 192 -7.55 7.29 11.03
C GLY A 192 -8.66 8.01 10.26
N GLU A 193 -9.55 7.23 9.66
CA GLU A 193 -10.55 7.71 8.69
C GLU A 193 -11.43 8.84 9.20
N LYS A 194 -12.01 8.69 10.41
CA LYS A 194 -12.86 9.72 11.02
C LYS A 194 -12.14 11.07 11.19
N LYS A 195 -10.86 11.03 11.58
CA LYS A 195 -10.08 12.27 11.77
C LYS A 195 -9.63 12.85 10.44
N ALA A 196 -9.22 12.01 9.48
CA ALA A 196 -8.90 12.45 8.12
C ALA A 196 -10.12 13.16 7.49
N LEU A 197 -11.31 12.57 7.62
CA LEU A 197 -12.58 13.18 7.24
C LEU A 197 -12.80 14.53 7.91
N SER A 198 -12.59 14.61 9.23
CA SER A 198 -12.84 15.84 9.99
C SER A 198 -11.95 17.00 9.53
N ILE A 199 -10.73 16.70 9.08
CA ILE A 199 -9.79 17.70 8.54
C ILE A 199 -10.28 18.19 7.18
N VAL A 200 -10.60 17.28 6.26
CA VAL A 200 -11.04 17.67 4.90
C VAL A 200 -12.45 18.26 4.84
N ARG A 201 -13.31 17.96 5.83
CA ARG A 201 -14.66 18.53 5.96
C ARG A 201 -14.70 19.88 6.67
N ASN A 202 -13.66 20.25 7.40
CA ASN A 202 -13.66 21.47 8.20
C ASN A 202 -12.80 22.55 7.51
N PRO A 203 -13.40 23.64 7.01
CA PRO A 203 -12.66 24.68 6.28
C PRO A 203 -11.49 25.27 7.06
N LYS A 204 -11.59 25.38 8.38
CA LYS A 204 -10.51 25.91 9.23
C LYS A 204 -9.33 24.92 9.32
N LEU A 205 -9.61 23.64 9.51
CA LEU A 205 -8.57 22.60 9.59
C LEU A 205 -7.92 22.36 8.23
N LEU A 206 -8.72 22.36 7.16
CA LEU A 206 -8.22 22.25 5.79
C LEU A 206 -7.35 23.46 5.42
N SER A 207 -7.76 24.68 5.74
CA SER A 207 -6.95 25.88 5.51
C SER A 207 -5.63 25.81 6.29
N ARG A 208 -5.67 25.35 7.55
CA ARG A 208 -4.45 25.16 8.35
C ARG A 208 -3.54 24.07 7.78
N TYR A 209 -4.10 22.97 7.28
CA TYR A 209 -3.36 21.92 6.58
C TYR A 209 -2.62 22.50 5.37
N LEU A 210 -3.33 23.19 4.48
CA LEU A 210 -2.78 23.79 3.25
C LEU A 210 -1.74 24.86 3.54
N GLN A 211 -1.92 25.64 4.61
CA GLN A 211 -0.91 26.57 5.07
C GLN A 211 0.39 25.86 5.45
N LEU A 212 0.32 24.81 6.27
CA LEU A 212 1.50 24.06 6.70
C LEU A 212 2.16 23.33 5.51
N GLU A 213 1.38 22.86 4.54
CA GLU A 213 1.90 22.31 3.29
C GLU A 213 2.65 23.38 2.47
N ALA A 214 2.10 24.59 2.33
CA ALA A 214 2.74 25.71 1.63
C ALA A 214 4.02 26.19 2.34
N GLU A 215 4.09 26.04 3.66
CA GLU A 215 5.30 26.27 4.47
C GLU A 215 6.36 25.15 4.31
N GLY A 216 6.08 24.11 3.52
CA GLY A 216 7.01 23.03 3.20
C GLY A 216 7.04 21.87 4.20
N ASN A 217 6.09 21.82 5.14
CA ASN A 217 6.02 20.72 6.10
C ASN A 217 5.59 19.42 5.41
N SER A 218 6.20 18.31 5.82
CA SER A 218 5.79 16.98 5.35
C SER A 218 4.41 16.60 5.91
N PRO A 219 3.64 15.73 5.24
CA PRO A 219 2.31 15.31 5.71
C PRO A 219 2.28 14.77 7.16
N ILE A 220 3.36 14.13 7.62
CA ILE A 220 3.48 13.63 9.00
C ILE A 220 3.60 14.78 10.00
N GLU A 221 4.41 15.80 9.68
CA GLU A 221 4.59 16.99 10.53
C GLU A 221 3.32 17.82 10.58
N ILE A 222 2.62 17.95 9.45
CA ILE A 222 1.32 18.63 9.38
C ILE A 222 0.32 17.96 10.32
N VAL A 223 0.25 16.63 10.30
CA VAL A 223 -0.66 15.85 11.15
C VAL A 223 -0.31 15.99 12.63
N ALA A 224 0.98 15.93 12.97
CA ALA A 224 1.43 16.12 14.34
C ALA A 224 1.02 17.52 14.88
N LYS A 225 1.20 18.56 14.06
CA LYS A 225 0.83 19.95 14.39
C LYS A 225 -0.68 20.17 14.46
N LEU A 226 -1.47 19.53 13.59
CA LEU A 226 -2.93 19.65 13.59
C LEU A 226 -3.59 18.90 14.75
N LEU A 227 -2.99 17.80 15.21
CA LEU A 227 -3.54 16.95 16.27
C LEU A 227 -2.96 17.24 17.66
N GLY A 228 -2.04 18.20 17.77
CA GLY A 228 -1.39 18.57 19.03
C GLY A 228 -0.53 17.44 19.59
N TRP A 229 0.23 16.75 18.74
CA TRP A 229 1.15 15.66 19.12
C TRP A 229 2.57 16.15 19.43
N GLU A 230 2.73 17.42 19.80
CA GLU A 230 4.00 17.98 20.32
C GLU A 230 4.21 17.67 21.80
#